data_AF-A0A1H3J5Z3-F1
#
_entry.id   AF-A0A1H3J5Z3-F1
#
_cell.length_a   1.000
_cell.length_b   1.000
_cell.length_c   1.000
_cell.angle_alpha   90.00
_cell.angle_beta   90.00
_cell.angle_gamma   90.00
#
_symmetry.space_group_name_H-M   'P 1'
#
loop_
_entity.id
_entity.type
_entity.pdbx_description
1 polymer ?
#
loop_
_entity_poly.entity_id
_entity_poly.type
_entity_poly.pdbx_seq_one_letter_code
_entity_poly.pdbx_strand_id
1 'polypeptide(L)'
;MFLVFGVYLLLWAFVAGSIVVTFTAAPSGGLVDTLFRAPGQFYLETVLTLRQFALLTTLPVRWTDIGYAALSVVPLGIHFFITSVGIDVAAEQYWKDSDAGIHFLLVGVVIAVLVIFGAVLLELGAQLLVLSLLAIGVALLTLAFAAVFIAS
;
A
#
# COMPACT_ATOMS: atom_id res chain seq x y z
N MET A 1 14.81 -7.00 -12.63
CA MET A 1 14.85 -6.35 -11.28
C MET A 1 14.65 -4.83 -11.28
N PHE A 2 15.57 -3.99 -11.79
CA PHE A 2 15.46 -2.52 -11.69
C PHE A 2 14.17 -1.94 -12.26
N LEU A 3 13.69 -2.50 -13.38
CA LEU A 3 12.47 -2.04 -14.02
C LEU A 3 11.22 -2.38 -13.19
N VAL A 4 11.16 -3.57 -12.58
CA VAL A 4 10.07 -3.97 -11.67
C VAL A 4 10.04 -3.13 -10.41
N PHE A 5 11.21 -2.83 -9.84
CA PHE A 5 11.31 -1.90 -8.71
C PHE A 5 10.90 -0.47 -9.12
N GLY A 6 11.27 -0.02 -10.32
CA GLY A 6 10.80 1.23 -10.89
C GLY A 6 9.28 1.30 -11.03
N VAL A 7 8.65 0.24 -11.54
CA VAL A 7 7.19 0.12 -11.62
C VAL A 7 6.54 0.14 -10.25
N TYR A 8 7.10 -0.59 -9.28
CA TYR A 8 6.64 -0.57 -7.88
C TYR A 8 6.63 0.85 -7.31
N LEU A 9 7.70 1.62 -7.51
CA LEU A 9 7.79 3.02 -7.08
C LEU A 9 6.81 3.93 -7.83
N LEU A 10 6.63 3.72 -9.14
CA LEU A 10 5.66 4.48 -9.95
C LEU A 10 4.22 4.22 -9.50
N LEU A 11 3.87 2.99 -9.14
CA LEU A 11 2.56 2.64 -8.59
C LEU A 11 2.32 3.35 -7.26
N TRP A 12 3.31 3.40 -6.37
CA TRP A 12 3.22 4.18 -5.14
C TRP A 12 3.09 5.69 -5.39
N ALA A 13 3.85 6.23 -6.35
CA ALA A 13 3.72 7.62 -6.76
C ALA A 13 2.33 7.93 -7.33
N PHE A 14 1.74 6.99 -8.09
CA PHE A 14 0.37 7.09 -8.58
C PHE A 14 -0.64 7.11 -7.43
N VAL A 15 -0.52 6.22 -6.43
CA VAL A 15 -1.39 6.22 -5.24
C VAL A 15 -1.26 7.55 -4.47
N ALA A 16 -0.04 8.01 -4.23
CA ALA A 16 0.19 9.28 -3.53
C ALA A 16 -0.38 10.48 -4.30
N GLY A 17 -0.14 10.55 -5.60
CA GLY A 17 -0.69 11.58 -6.48
C GLY A 17 -2.22 11.55 -6.52
N SER A 18 -2.81 10.36 -6.58
CA SER A 18 -4.26 10.15 -6.55
C SER A 18 -4.90 10.70 -5.27
N ILE A 19 -4.28 10.43 -4.12
CA ILE A 19 -4.71 10.97 -2.82
C ILE A 19 -4.62 12.50 -2.85
N VAL A 20 -3.46 13.06 -3.19
CA VAL A 20 -3.27 14.52 -3.22
C VAL A 20 -4.29 15.21 -4.12
N VAL A 21 -4.45 14.74 -5.36
CA VAL A 21 -5.42 15.32 -6.31
C VAL A 21 -6.85 15.23 -5.81
N THR A 22 -7.22 14.10 -5.19
CA THR A 22 -8.54 13.94 -4.57
C THR A 22 -8.80 15.00 -3.49
N PHE A 23 -7.79 15.40 -2.73
CA PHE A 23 -7.91 16.44 -1.70
C PHE A 23 -7.87 17.87 -2.24
N THR A 24 -7.11 18.14 -3.30
CA THR A 24 -6.76 19.52 -3.69
C THR A 24 -7.43 20.04 -4.95
N ALA A 25 -7.93 19.15 -5.83
CA ALA A 25 -8.41 19.55 -7.15
C ALA A 25 -9.94 19.44 -7.28
N ALA A 26 -10.55 20.39 -7.99
CA ALA A 26 -11.96 20.28 -8.38
C ALA A 26 -12.15 19.10 -9.35
N PRO A 27 -13.23 18.29 -9.24
CA PRO A 27 -13.52 17.24 -10.20
C PRO A 27 -13.79 17.84 -11.59
N SER A 28 -13.12 17.29 -12.60
CA SER A 28 -13.36 17.64 -14.02
C SER A 28 -14.44 16.78 -14.67
N GLY A 29 -14.80 15.65 -14.04
CA GLY A 29 -15.86 14.74 -14.48
C GLY A 29 -15.50 13.80 -15.64
N GLY A 30 -14.27 13.89 -16.17
CA GLY A 30 -13.79 12.99 -17.22
C GLY A 30 -13.41 11.60 -16.71
N LEU A 31 -13.50 10.58 -17.57
CA LEU A 31 -13.21 9.17 -17.21
C LEU A 31 -11.77 8.97 -16.68
N VAL A 32 -10.79 9.66 -17.27
CA VAL A 32 -9.39 9.61 -16.81
C VAL A 32 -9.24 10.22 -15.42
N ASP A 33 -9.95 11.31 -15.14
CA ASP A 33 -9.96 11.98 -13.84
C ASP A 33 -10.60 11.09 -12.76
N THR A 34 -11.71 10.43 -13.09
CA THR A 34 -12.35 9.43 -12.21
C THR A 34 -11.40 8.27 -11.91
N LEU A 35 -10.77 7.68 -12.93
CA LEU A 35 -9.86 6.54 -12.73
C LEU A 35 -8.64 6.95 -11.90
N PHE A 36 -8.06 8.11 -12.18
CA PHE A 36 -6.91 8.63 -11.43
C PHE A 36 -7.26 8.89 -9.97
N ARG A 37 -8.46 9.40 -9.68
CA ARG A 37 -8.90 9.72 -8.31
C ARG A 37 -9.40 8.52 -7.52
N ALA A 38 -9.75 7.41 -8.15
CA ALA A 38 -10.37 6.28 -7.48
C ALA A 38 -9.60 5.75 -6.25
N PRO A 39 -8.25 5.57 -6.28
CA PRO A 39 -7.49 5.20 -5.08
C PRO A 39 -7.59 6.24 -3.96
N GLY A 40 -7.50 7.53 -4.29
CA GLY A 40 -7.62 8.63 -3.34
C GLY A 40 -9.03 8.76 -2.75
N GLN A 41 -10.07 8.54 -3.55
CA GLN A 41 -11.46 8.50 -3.09
C GLN A 41 -11.68 7.31 -2.15
N PHE A 42 -11.24 6.11 -2.54
CA PHE A 42 -11.28 4.94 -1.67
C PHE A 42 -10.56 5.21 -0.34
N TYR A 43 -9.37 5.81 -0.39
CA TYR A 43 -8.62 6.18 0.80
C TYR A 43 -9.45 7.11 1.71
N LEU A 44 -9.95 8.21 1.17
CA LEU A 44 -10.67 9.22 1.92
C LEU A 44 -11.97 8.65 2.53
N GLU A 45 -12.80 8.02 1.72
CA GLU A 45 -14.09 7.48 2.14
C GLU A 45 -13.92 6.40 3.21
N THR A 46 -12.96 5.50 3.04
CA THR A 46 -12.72 4.42 4.01
C THR A 46 -12.15 4.97 5.32
N VAL A 47 -11.19 5.90 5.27
CA VAL A 47 -10.66 6.53 6.49
C VAL A 47 -11.76 7.28 7.25
N LEU A 48 -12.61 8.03 6.55
CA LEU A 48 -13.74 8.72 7.18
C LEU A 48 -14.72 7.72 7.81
N THR A 49 -15.02 6.64 7.12
CA THR A 49 -15.92 5.58 7.63
C THR A 49 -15.35 4.93 8.89
N LEU A 50 -14.06 4.59 8.90
CA LEU A 50 -13.39 4.00 10.07
C LEU A 50 -13.36 4.96 11.27
N ARG A 51 -13.17 6.26 11.03
CA ARG A 51 -13.23 7.29 12.07
C ARG A 51 -14.63 7.46 12.62
N GLN A 52 -15.66 7.48 11.75
CA GLN A 52 -17.05 7.51 12.17
C GLN A 52 -17.41 6.28 13.00
N PHE A 53 -16.98 5.09 12.58
CA PHE A 53 -17.14 3.87 13.36
C PHE A 53 -16.51 4.02 14.75
N ALA A 54 -15.27 4.50 14.85
CA ALA A 54 -14.59 4.67 16.13
C ALA A 54 -15.35 5.58 17.10
N LEU A 55 -15.99 6.64 16.59
CA LEU A 55 -16.83 7.55 17.37
C LEU A 55 -18.16 6.94 17.82
N LEU A 56 -18.68 5.96 17.07
CA LEU A 56 -19.95 5.28 17.36
C LEU A 56 -19.78 4.05 18.25
N THR A 57 -18.55 3.53 18.39
CA THR A 57 -18.28 2.40 19.28
C THR A 57 -18.34 2.81 20.76
N THR A 58 -18.55 1.83 21.63
CA THR A 58 -18.44 2.01 23.10
C THR A 58 -16.99 2.01 23.58
N LEU A 59 -16.02 1.73 22.69
CA LEU A 59 -14.60 1.72 23.00
C LEU A 59 -14.02 3.14 22.92
N PRO A 60 -13.00 3.49 23.73
CA PRO A 60 -12.31 4.76 23.57
C PRO A 60 -11.66 4.84 22.18
N VAL A 61 -11.85 5.97 21.50
CA VAL A 61 -11.39 6.22 20.11
C VAL A 61 -9.93 5.82 19.90
N ARG A 62 -9.06 6.15 20.86
CA ARG A 62 -7.63 5.81 20.82
C ARG A 62 -7.37 4.31 20.75
N TRP A 63 -8.11 3.49 21.48
CA TRP A 63 -7.95 2.03 21.44
C TRP A 63 -8.43 1.44 20.13
N THR A 64 -9.51 1.99 19.57
CA THR A 64 -9.99 1.60 18.24
C THR A 64 -8.96 1.93 17.17
N ASP A 65 -8.32 3.11 17.23
CA ASP A 65 -7.27 3.51 16.30
C ASP A 65 -6.01 2.63 16.41
N ILE A 66 -5.57 2.31 17.63
CA ILE A 66 -4.50 1.33 17.85
C ILE A 66 -4.87 -0.03 17.24
N GLY A 67 -6.14 -0.44 17.38
CA GLY A 67 -6.67 -1.65 16.74
C GLY A 67 -6.52 -1.62 15.22
N TYR A 68 -6.82 -0.49 14.57
CA TYR A 68 -6.60 -0.33 13.13
C TYR A 68 -5.13 -0.42 12.74
N ALA A 69 -4.23 0.22 13.50
CA ALA A 69 -2.79 0.12 13.27
C ALA A 69 -2.27 -1.31 13.47
N ALA A 70 -2.80 -2.06 14.44
CA ALA A 70 -2.45 -3.46 14.63
C ALA A 70 -2.97 -4.33 13.47
N LEU A 71 -4.20 -4.09 13.01
CA LEU A 71 -4.80 -4.81 11.88
C LEU A 71 -4.06 -4.59 10.57
N SER A 72 -3.37 -3.45 10.38
CA SER A 72 -2.60 -3.18 9.16
C SER A 72 -1.40 -4.12 8.98
N VAL A 73 -0.98 -4.84 10.02
CA VAL A 73 0.08 -5.87 9.93
C VAL A 73 -0.24 -6.90 8.84
N VAL A 74 -1.49 -7.35 8.76
CA VAL A 74 -1.92 -8.39 7.83
C VAL A 74 -1.76 -7.93 6.36
N PRO A 75 -2.41 -6.86 5.91
CA PRO A 75 -2.26 -6.37 4.55
C PRO A 75 -0.84 -5.89 4.22
N LEU A 76 -0.08 -5.31 5.17
CA LEU A 76 1.33 -5.00 4.95
C LEU A 76 2.18 -6.26 4.75
N GLY A 77 1.95 -7.30 5.56
CA GLY A 77 2.63 -8.57 5.40
C GLY A 77 2.36 -9.20 4.03
N ILE A 78 1.10 -9.18 3.60
CA ILE A 78 0.70 -9.63 2.25
C ILE A 78 1.40 -8.79 1.18
N HIS A 79 1.43 -7.47 1.31
CA HIS A 79 2.10 -6.56 0.37
C HIS A 79 3.58 -6.91 0.21
N PHE A 80 4.34 -6.93 1.31
CA PHE A 80 5.79 -7.20 1.23
C PHE A 80 6.08 -8.61 0.72
N PHE A 81 5.27 -9.60 1.10
CA PHE A 81 5.41 -10.96 0.60
C PHE A 81 5.18 -11.02 -0.91
N ILE A 82 4.04 -10.53 -1.42
CA ILE A 82 3.74 -10.56 -2.86
C ILE A 82 4.78 -9.78 -3.66
N THR A 83 5.21 -8.61 -3.18
CA THR A 83 6.25 -7.83 -3.87
C THR A 83 7.60 -8.55 -3.85
N SER A 84 7.96 -9.23 -2.75
CA SER A 84 9.18 -10.04 -2.71
C SER A 84 9.18 -11.15 -3.76
N VAL A 85 8.07 -11.86 -3.92
CA VAL A 85 7.88 -12.86 -4.98
C VAL A 85 8.02 -12.21 -6.36
N GLY A 86 7.40 -11.04 -6.58
CA GLY A 86 7.52 -10.32 -7.85
C GLY A 86 8.96 -9.90 -8.17
N ILE A 87 9.76 -9.56 -7.16
CA ILE A 87 11.19 -9.25 -7.30
C ILE A 87 11.98 -10.49 -7.68
N ASP A 88 11.77 -11.62 -7.00
CA ASP A 88 12.48 -12.88 -7.28
C ASP A 88 12.15 -13.39 -8.69
N VAL A 89 10.87 -13.39 -9.06
CA VAL A 89 10.40 -13.67 -10.42
C VAL A 89 11.18 -12.81 -11.42
N ALA A 90 11.22 -11.49 -11.23
CA ALA A 90 11.92 -10.57 -12.12
C ALA A 90 13.46 -10.66 -12.09
N ALA A 91 14.03 -11.36 -11.12
CA ALA A 91 15.46 -11.55 -10.99
C ALA A 91 15.91 -12.86 -11.66
N GLU A 92 15.07 -13.89 -11.68
CA GLU A 92 15.37 -15.24 -12.18
C GLU A 92 15.99 -15.25 -13.59
N GLN A 93 15.50 -14.38 -14.49
CA GLN A 93 15.97 -14.29 -15.87
C GLN A 93 17.40 -13.72 -16.02
N TYR A 94 17.86 -12.91 -15.06
CA TYR A 94 19.12 -12.17 -15.17
C TYR A 94 20.16 -12.60 -14.13
N TRP A 95 19.72 -12.89 -12.90
CA TRP A 95 20.53 -13.28 -11.77
C TRP A 95 19.87 -14.46 -11.06
N LYS A 96 20.13 -15.65 -11.61
CA LYS A 96 19.74 -16.90 -10.98
C LYS A 96 20.34 -16.98 -9.56
N ASP A 97 19.56 -17.48 -8.61
CA ASP A 97 19.92 -17.61 -7.20
C ASP A 97 20.12 -16.28 -6.45
N SER A 98 19.54 -15.17 -6.93
CA SER A 98 19.58 -13.91 -6.17
C SER A 98 18.65 -13.96 -4.95
N ASP A 99 19.15 -13.53 -3.80
CA ASP A 99 18.37 -13.33 -2.58
C ASP A 99 17.66 -11.95 -2.54
N ALA A 100 17.29 -11.40 -3.71
CA ALA A 100 16.78 -10.03 -3.81
C ALA A 100 15.40 -9.86 -3.15
N GLY A 101 14.48 -10.80 -3.37
CA GLY A 101 13.14 -10.78 -2.78
C GLY A 101 13.19 -10.94 -1.26
N ILE A 102 14.03 -11.85 -0.74
CA ILE A 102 14.16 -12.01 0.71
C ILE A 102 14.77 -10.77 1.38
N HIS A 103 15.77 -10.13 0.77
CA HIS A 103 16.29 -8.85 1.28
C HIS A 103 15.22 -7.76 1.27
N PHE A 104 14.41 -7.68 0.22
CA PHE A 104 13.28 -6.76 0.16
C PHE A 104 12.26 -7.03 1.28
N LEU A 105 11.92 -8.30 1.50
CA LEU A 105 10.99 -8.70 2.56
C LEU A 105 11.52 -8.30 3.95
N LEU A 106 12.79 -8.56 4.23
CA LEU A 106 13.42 -8.23 5.52
C LEU A 106 13.43 -6.71 5.77
N VAL A 107 13.80 -5.92 4.77
CA VAL A 107 13.72 -4.45 4.85
C VAL A 107 12.26 -4.01 5.03
N GLY A 108 11.33 -4.63 4.30
CA GLY A 108 9.90 -4.38 4.39
C GLY A 108 9.34 -4.63 5.79
N VAL A 109 9.75 -5.69 6.47
CA VAL A 109 9.37 -5.99 7.86
C VAL A 109 9.83 -4.87 8.80
N VAL A 110 11.07 -4.40 8.67
CA VAL A 110 11.59 -3.29 9.49
C VAL A 110 10.77 -2.03 9.25
N ILE A 111 10.49 -1.69 7.99
CA ILE A 111 9.65 -0.54 7.63
C ILE A 111 8.23 -0.69 8.19
N ALA A 112 7.61 -1.87 8.05
CA ALA A 112 6.27 -2.13 8.56
C ALA A 112 6.19 -1.87 10.07
N VAL A 113 7.14 -2.41 10.83
CA VAL A 113 7.23 -2.20 12.29
C VAL A 113 7.33 -0.71 12.61
N LEU A 114 8.25 0.02 11.96
CA LEU A 114 8.42 1.46 12.18
C LEU A 114 7.16 2.25 11.85
N VAL A 115 6.48 1.94 10.74
CA VAL A 115 5.26 2.63 10.32
C VAL A 115 4.08 2.31 11.26
N ILE A 116 3.96 1.08 11.76
CA ILE A 116 2.93 0.71 12.74
C ILE A 116 3.14 1.47 14.05
N PHE A 117 4.36 1.47 14.59
CA PHE A 117 4.67 2.25 15.79
C PHE A 117 4.44 3.74 15.56
N GLY A 118 4.85 4.28 14.42
CA GLY A 118 4.57 5.65 14.02
C GLY A 118 3.07 5.96 13.98
N ALA A 119 2.25 5.08 13.39
CA ALA A 119 0.81 5.25 13.33
C ALA A 119 0.16 5.20 14.72
N VAL A 120 0.63 4.32 15.61
CA VAL A 120 0.17 4.26 17.01
C VAL A 120 0.50 5.55 17.76
N LEU A 121 1.72 6.08 17.58
CA LEU A 121 2.18 7.30 18.28
C LEU A 121 1.48 8.56 17.77
N LEU A 122 1.11 8.59 16.48
CA LEU A 122 0.53 9.75 15.81
C LEU A 122 -0.99 9.66 15.62
N GLU A 123 -1.64 8.62 16.15
CA GLU A 123 -3.08 8.36 16.00
C GLU A 123 -3.51 8.32 14.52
N LEU A 124 -2.74 7.60 13.70
CA LEU A 124 -2.95 7.41 12.26
C LEU A 124 -3.33 5.97 11.91
N GLY A 125 -3.87 5.19 12.83
CA GLY A 125 -4.17 3.78 12.64
C GLY A 125 -5.19 3.54 11.52
N ALA A 126 -6.26 4.34 11.45
CA ALA A 126 -7.23 4.25 10.35
C ALA A 126 -6.57 4.50 8.98
N GLN A 127 -5.71 5.53 8.89
CA GLN A 127 -4.99 5.87 7.67
C GLN A 127 -4.02 4.77 7.26
N LEU A 128 -3.27 4.22 8.22
CA LEU A 128 -2.34 3.12 7.96
C LEU A 128 -3.08 1.87 7.47
N LEU A 129 -4.20 1.50 8.11
CA LEU A 129 -5.00 0.37 7.68
C LEU A 129 -5.46 0.54 6.23
N VAL A 130 -5.99 1.70 5.87
CA VAL A 130 -6.48 1.93 4.49
C VAL A 130 -5.33 1.98 3.48
N LEU A 131 -4.21 2.63 3.81
CA LEU A 131 -3.01 2.60 2.96
C LEU A 131 -2.47 1.19 2.77
N SER A 132 -2.49 0.36 3.81
CA SER A 132 -2.05 -1.04 3.71
C SER A 132 -2.94 -1.88 2.81
N LEU A 133 -4.26 -1.61 2.76
CA LEU A 133 -5.16 -2.24 1.80
C LEU A 133 -4.84 -1.83 0.35
N LEU A 134 -4.58 -0.54 0.12
CA LEU A 134 -4.11 -0.06 -1.19
C LEU A 134 -2.76 -0.68 -1.58
N ALA A 135 -1.89 -0.91 -0.60
CA ALA A 135 -0.61 -1.57 -0.81
C ALA A 135 -0.77 -2.95 -1.46
N ILE A 136 -1.81 -3.72 -1.12
CA ILE A 136 -2.06 -5.03 -1.75
C ILE A 136 -2.22 -4.86 -3.27
N GLY A 137 -2.97 -3.85 -3.71
CA GLY A 137 -3.14 -3.54 -5.14
C GLY A 137 -1.80 -3.22 -5.83
N VAL A 138 -0.96 -2.41 -5.17
CA VAL A 138 0.40 -2.11 -5.65
C VAL A 138 1.25 -3.39 -5.79
N ALA A 139 1.19 -4.28 -4.80
CA ALA A 139 1.95 -5.53 -4.83
C ALA A 139 1.50 -6.46 -5.95
N LEU A 140 0.18 -6.64 -6.11
CA LEU A 140 -0.40 -7.48 -7.16
C LEU A 140 -0.05 -6.97 -8.56
N LEU A 141 -0.13 -5.66 -8.79
CA LEU A 141 0.25 -5.06 -10.08
C LEU A 141 1.75 -5.19 -10.35
N THR A 142 2.58 -5.07 -9.31
CA THR A 142 4.03 -5.29 -9.40
C THR A 142 4.34 -6.73 -9.80
N LEU A 143 3.70 -7.72 -9.15
CA LEU A 143 3.87 -9.13 -9.48
C LEU A 143 3.37 -9.44 -10.90
N ALA A 144 2.20 -8.95 -11.28
CA ALA A 144 1.65 -9.14 -12.62
C ALA A 144 2.59 -8.57 -13.70
N PHE A 145 3.15 -7.38 -13.46
CA PHE A 145 4.13 -6.78 -14.35
C PHE A 145 5.41 -7.64 -14.44
N ALA A 146 5.93 -8.11 -13.30
CA ALA A 146 7.11 -8.99 -13.28
C ALA A 146 6.89 -10.29 -14.08
N ALA A 147 5.73 -10.92 -13.93
CA ALA A 147 5.39 -12.14 -14.64
C ALA A 147 5.26 -11.92 -16.16
N VAL A 148 4.64 -10.81 -16.58
CA VAL A 148 4.51 -10.47 -18.01
C VAL A 148 5.88 -10.14 -18.62
N PHE A 149 6.72 -9.40 -17.91
CA PHE A 149 8.03 -8.98 -18.39
C PHE A 149 8.96 -10.15 -18.70
N ILE A 150 8.84 -11.27 -17.97
CA ILE A 150 9.64 -12.48 -18.24
C ILE A 150 9.08 -13.28 -19.41
N ALA A 151 7.78 -13.19 -19.65
CA ALA A 151 7.11 -13.90 -20.74
C ALA A 151 7.33 -13.23 -22.12
N SER A 152 7.79 -11.98 -22.15
CA SER A 152 8.10 -11.20 -23.35
C SER A 152 9.56 -11.28 -23.76
#